data_AF-A0A537WSR6-F1
#
_entry.id   AF-A0A537WSR6-F1
#
_cell.length_a   1.000
_cell.length_b   1.000
_cell.length_c   1.000
_cell.angle_alpha   90.00
_cell.angle_beta   90.00
_cell.angle_gamma   90.00
#
_symmetry.space_group_name_H-M   'P 1'
#
loop_
_entity.id
_entity.type
_entity.pdbx_description
1 polymer ?
#
loop_
_entity_poly.entity_id
_entity_poly.type
_entity_poly.pdbx_seq_one_letter_code
_entity_poly.pdbx_strand_id
1 'polypeptide(L)' 'MKQAPGVVAGYWSQSPEGDHGYSMVIFENEENAKAAAEMAQSVPRPDFVTFDKVEVCEVVAQI' A
#
# COMPACT_ATOMS: atom_id res chain seq x y z
N MET A 1 -0.89 16.23 8.94
CA MET A 1 -1.48 14.92 8.57
C MET A 1 -0.93 13.88 9.54
N LYS A 2 -1.77 13.01 10.10
CA LYS A 2 -1.30 11.98 11.04
C LYS A 2 -0.87 10.78 10.18
N GLN A 3 0.43 10.63 9.97
CA GLN A 3 0.98 9.44 9.30
C GLN A 3 0.70 8.22 10.19
N ALA A 4 0.37 7.07 9.56
CA ALA A 4 0.28 5.83 10.30
C ALA A 4 1.66 5.51 10.93
N PRO A 5 1.71 4.85 12.09
CA PRO A 5 2.96 4.55 12.77
C PRO A 5 3.98 3.90 11.83
N GLY A 6 5.20 4.45 11.81
CA GLY A 6 6.31 3.92 11.02
C GLY A 6 6.22 4.12 9.51
N VAL A 7 5.28 4.93 8.98
CA VAL A 7 5.27 5.29 7.55
C VAL A 7 6.40 6.27 7.24
N VAL A 8 7.26 5.92 6.28
CA VAL A 8 8.34 6.76 5.75
C VAL A 8 7.88 7.54 4.52
N ALA A 9 7.20 6.87 3.59
CA ALA A 9 6.73 7.46 2.34
C ALA A 9 5.50 6.71 1.81
N GLY A 10 4.72 7.39 0.96
CA GLY A 10 3.61 6.78 0.25
C GLY A 10 3.50 7.34 -1.16
N TYR A 11 3.32 6.44 -2.12
CA TYR A 11 3.18 6.74 -3.53
C TYR A 11 1.86 6.14 -4.02
N TRP A 12 1.08 6.96 -4.72
CA TRP A 12 -0.14 6.54 -5.37
C TRP A 12 -0.03 6.86 -6.84
N SER A 13 -0.34 5.89 -7.67
CA SER A 13 -0.39 6.03 -9.11
C SER A 13 -1.61 5.30 -9.64
N GLN A 14 -1.94 5.56 -10.90
CA GLN A 14 -2.98 4.85 -11.62
C GLN A 14 -2.39 4.32 -12.92
N SER A 15 -3.01 3.29 -13.49
CA SER A 15 -2.74 2.87 -14.85
C SER A 15 -2.98 4.04 -15.82
N PRO A 16 -2.27 4.10 -16.96
CA PRO A 16 -2.54 5.09 -18.01
C PRO A 16 -4.01 5.12 -18.44
N GLU A 17 -4.66 3.96 -18.46
CA GLU A 17 -6.05 3.73 -18.84
C GLU A 17 -7.04 4.15 -17.75
N GLY A 18 -6.56 4.37 -16.51
CA GLY A 18 -7.34 4.85 -15.38
C GLY A 18 -8.23 3.80 -14.71
N ASP A 19 -8.05 2.53 -15.06
CA ASP A 19 -8.84 1.40 -14.56
C ASP A 19 -8.23 0.69 -13.34
N HIS A 20 -6.93 0.89 -13.07
CA HIS A 20 -6.23 0.33 -11.92
C HIS A 20 -5.54 1.41 -11.10
N GLY A 21 -5.62 1.28 -9.78
CA GLY A 21 -4.85 2.07 -8.83
C GLY A 21 -3.70 1.25 -8.25
N TYR A 22 -2.52 1.86 -8.13
CA TYR A 22 -1.38 1.28 -7.43
C TYR A 22 -1.02 2.16 -6.24
N SER A 23 -0.75 1.52 -5.11
CA SER A 23 -0.27 2.19 -3.91
C SER A 23 0.94 1.47 -3.37
N MET A 24 2.02 2.21 -3.14
CA MET A 24 3.22 1.71 -2.45
C MET A 24 3.44 2.55 -1.21
N VAL A 25 3.48 1.90 -0.05
CA VAL A 25 3.74 2.56 1.24
C VAL A 25 5.01 1.95 1.81
N ILE A 26 5.98 2.81 2.13
CA ILE A 26 7.26 2.41 2.71
C ILE A 26 7.18 2.59 4.22
N PHE A 27 7.58 1.55 4.95
CA PHE A 27 7.60 1.53 6.41
C PHE A 27 9.01 1.41 6.96
N GLU A 28 9.23 1.88 8.19
CA GLU A 28 10.49 1.78 8.92
C GLU A 28 10.91 0.32 9.19
N ASN A 29 9.94 -0.60 9.28
CA ASN A 29 10.19 -2.00 9.55
C ASN A 29 9.15 -2.91 8.88
N GLU A 30 9.49 -4.21 8.80
CA GLU A 30 8.66 -5.23 8.16
C GLU A 30 7.35 -5.50 8.93
N GLU A 31 7.35 -5.39 10.26
CA GLU A 31 6.16 -5.62 11.10
C GLU A 31 5.03 -4.65 10.76
N ASN A 32 5.35 -3.35 10.67
CA ASN A 32 4.39 -2.32 10.28
C ASN A 32 3.88 -2.53 8.84
N ALA A 33 4.76 -2.96 7.92
CA ALA A 33 4.35 -3.26 6.54
C ALA A 33 3.39 -4.46 6.47
N LYS A 34 3.65 -5.53 7.23
CA LYS A 34 2.76 -6.69 7.33
C LYS A 34 1.41 -6.34 7.93
N ALA A 35 1.39 -5.60 9.03
CA ALA A 35 0.15 -5.15 9.66
C ALA A 35 -0.69 -4.28 8.71
N ALA A 36 -0.03 -3.40 7.93
CA ALA A 36 -0.70 -2.60 6.91
C ALA A 36 -1.27 -3.46 5.76
N ALA A 37 -0.54 -4.49 5.32
CA ALA A 37 -1.01 -5.42 4.30
C ALA A 37 -2.24 -6.23 4.77
N GLU A 38 -2.24 -6.72 6.00
CA GLU A 38 -3.39 -7.39 6.62
C GLU A 38 -4.61 -6.47 6.74
N MET A 39 -4.39 -5.21 7.15
CA MET A 39 -5.43 -4.20 7.19
C MET A 39 -5.98 -3.93 5.78
N ALA A 40 -5.13 -3.78 4.76
CA ALA A 40 -5.55 -3.54 3.39
C ALA A 40 -6.40 -4.69 2.81
N GLN A 41 -6.19 -5.92 3.25
CA GLN A 41 -7.03 -7.07 2.86
C GLN A 41 -8.41 -7.04 3.53
N SER A 42 -8.49 -6.58 4.78
CA SER A 42 -9.71 -6.64 5.61
C SER A 42 -10.62 -5.41 5.50
N VAL A 43 -10.13 -4.29 4.96
CA VAL A 43 -10.93 -3.07 4.80
C VAL A 43 -12.11 -3.31 3.85
N PRO A 44 -13.36 -2.98 4.25
CA PRO A 44 -14.52 -3.01 3.36
C PRO A 44 -14.31 -2.13 2.14
N ARG A 45 -14.68 -2.64 0.97
CA ARG A 45 -14.56 -1.96 -0.31
C ARG A 45 -15.95 -1.75 -0.92
N PRO A 46 -16.16 -0.68 -1.68
CA PRO A 46 -17.34 -0.57 -2.53
C PRO A 46 -17.39 -1.70 -3.55
N ASP A 47 -18.59 -2.13 -3.94
CA ASP A 47 -18.78 -3.28 -4.86
C ASP A 47 -18.16 -3.07 -6.25
N PHE A 48 -17.91 -1.83 -6.64
CA PHE A 48 -17.26 -1.49 -7.92
C PHE A 48 -15.73 -1.49 -7.85
N VAL A 49 -15.14 -1.85 -6.71
CA VAL A 49 -13.68 -1.90 -6.51
C VAL A 49 -13.24 -3.34 -6.27
N THR A 50 -12.44 -3.87 -7.19
CA THR A 50 -11.72 -5.14 -7.00
C THR A 50 -10.35 -4.87 -6.37
N PHE A 51 -9.88 -5.80 -5.54
CA PHE A 51 -8.54 -5.77 -4.99
C PHE A 51 -7.73 -6.93 -5.52
N ASP A 52 -6.76 -6.61 -6.38
CA ASP A 52 -6.05 -7.65 -7.11
C ASP A 52 -5.05 -8.38 -6.21
N LYS A 53 -4.20 -7.62 -5.51
CA LYS A 53 -3.17 -8.19 -4.62
C LYS A 53 -2.59 -7.16 -3.66
N VAL A 54 -1.96 -7.69 -2.60
CA VAL A 54 -1.03 -6.96 -1.76
C VAL A 54 0.22 -7.81 -1.54
N GLU A 55 1.38 -7.17 -1.58
CA GLU A 55 2.68 -7.80 -1.38
C GLU A 55 3.51 -6.95 -0.44
N VAL A 56 4.27 -7.60 0.44
CA VAL A 56 5.26 -6.94 1.29
C VAL A 56 6.63 -7.21 0.69
N CYS A 57 7.36 -6.15 0.37
CA CYS A 57 8.67 -6.23 -0.26
C CYS A 57 9.71 -5.44 0.54
N GLU A 58 10.94 -5.96 0.60
CA GLU A 58 12.08 -5.22 1.13
C GLU A 58 12.54 -4.15 0.13
N VAL A 59 12.80 -2.93 0.62
CA VAL A 59 13.39 -1.86 -0.20
C VAL A 59 14.89 -2.09 -0.30
N VAL A 60 15.34 -2.64 -1.42
CA VAL A 60 16.77 -2.93 -1.65
C VAL A 60 17.57 -1.72 -2.16
N ALA A 61 16.90 -0.68 -2.68
CA ALA A 61 17.53 0.55 -3.16
C ALA A 61 16.52 1.71 -3.21
N GLN A 62 17.00 2.95 -3.03
CA GLN A 62 16.27 4.21 -3.27
C GLN A 62 17.27 5.30 -3.69
N ILE A 63 16.81 6.30 -4.44
CA ILE A 63 17.63 7.43 -4.93
C ILE A 63 17.23 8.69 -4.18
#